data_AF-A0A4Q4C257-F1
#
_entry.id   AF-A0A4Q4C257-F1
#
_cell.length_a   1.000
_cell.length_b   1.000
_cell.length_c   1.000
_cell.angle_alpha   90.00
_cell.angle_beta   90.00
_cell.angle_gamma   90.00
#
_symmetry.space_group_name_H-M   'P 1'
#
loop_
_entity.id
_entity.type
_entity.pdbx_description
1 polymer ?
#
loop_
_entity_poly.entity_id
_entity_poly.type
_entity_poly.pdbx_seq_one_letter_code
_entity_poly.pdbx_strand_id
1 'polypeptide(L)'
;MSGSDQLHVVTNDEISDGRRLMGRALVWGSAGLMALVALAQVAQQMGWQGFGFQTWRPTLYAYCLWATCLCWAQVITRGEQGKRTLFVLPAALFVISMTVFPLLFGLIIAFSSWNLSSADGRQFNGVDNLVQMWG
;
A
#
# COMPACT_ATOMS: atom_id res chain seq x y z
N MET A 1 14.30 -47.19 -18.49
CA MET A 1 14.63 -47.06 -17.05
C MET A 1 13.61 -46.11 -16.44
N SER A 2 12.87 -46.61 -15.45
CA SER A 2 11.67 -46.01 -14.86
C SER A 2 11.96 -44.64 -14.23
N GLY A 3 10.96 -43.76 -14.27
CA GLY A 3 11.00 -42.42 -13.70
C GLY A 3 11.26 -42.47 -12.20
N SER A 4 12.38 -41.91 -11.79
CA SER A 4 12.52 -41.41 -10.42
C SER A 4 11.73 -40.11 -10.37
N ASP A 5 10.51 -40.24 -9.86
CA ASP A 5 9.67 -39.19 -9.32
C ASP A 5 10.52 -38.31 -8.40
N GLN A 6 11.16 -37.28 -8.97
CA GLN A 6 11.77 -36.21 -8.21
C GLN A 6 10.62 -35.36 -7.67
N LEU A 7 9.97 -35.87 -6.63
CA LEU A 7 9.37 -35.04 -5.61
C LEU A 7 10.49 -34.09 -5.14
N HIS A 8 10.61 -32.94 -5.80
CA HIS A 8 11.31 -31.79 -5.27
C HIS A 8 10.50 -31.34 -4.06
N VAL A 9 10.67 -32.08 -2.96
CA VAL A 9 10.21 -31.67 -1.65
C VAL A 9 10.87 -30.32 -1.44
N VAL A 10 10.06 -29.26 -1.39
CA VAL A 10 10.54 -27.93 -1.06
C VAL A 10 11.05 -28.01 0.37
N THR A 11 12.31 -28.39 0.52
CA THR A 11 13.03 -28.26 1.78
C THR A 11 12.96 -26.79 2.15
N ASN A 12 12.62 -26.50 3.40
CA ASN A 12 12.76 -25.15 3.90
C ASN A 12 14.21 -24.73 3.72
N ASP A 13 14.45 -23.74 2.86
CA ASP A 13 15.79 -23.18 2.69
C ASP A 13 16.33 -22.81 4.08
N GLU A 14 17.60 -23.12 4.33
CA GLU A 14 18.28 -22.63 5.53
C GLU A 14 18.56 -21.14 5.36
N ILE A 15 17.63 -20.32 5.85
CA ILE A 15 17.70 -18.87 5.75
C ILE A 15 18.45 -18.32 6.96
N SER A 16 19.63 -17.77 6.72
CA SER A 16 20.44 -17.13 7.76
C SER A 16 19.72 -15.96 8.43
N ASP A 17 20.02 -15.73 9.71
CA ASP A 17 19.43 -14.63 10.47
C ASP A 17 19.72 -13.25 9.86
N GLY A 18 20.90 -13.09 9.24
CA GLY A 18 21.25 -11.88 8.50
C GLY A 18 20.31 -11.58 7.34
N ARG A 19 19.89 -12.60 6.57
CA ARG A 19 18.90 -12.42 5.49
C ARG A 19 17.53 -12.05 6.05
N ARG A 20 17.11 -12.66 7.15
CA ARG A 20 15.85 -12.33 7.83
C ARG A 20 15.82 -10.89 8.34
N LEU A 21 16.90 -10.45 8.97
CA LEU A 21 17.06 -9.07 9.44
C LEU A 21 17.04 -8.08 8.28
N MET A 22 17.81 -8.35 7.22
CA MET A 22 17.84 -7.52 6.02
C MET A 22 16.47 -7.36 5.37
N GLY A 23 15.73 -8.47 5.20
CA GLY A 23 14.38 -8.41 4.64
C GLY A 23 13.40 -7.61 5.51
N ARG A 24 13.47 -7.76 6.84
CA ARG A 24 12.67 -6.92 7.76
C ARG A 24 13.05 -5.45 7.67
N ALA A 25 14.35 -5.14 7.64
CA ALA A 25 14.83 -3.77 7.52
C ALA A 25 14.39 -3.12 6.20
N LEU A 26 14.43 -3.86 5.08
CA LEU A 26 13.94 -3.38 3.78
C LEU A 26 12.45 -3.03 3.82
N VAL A 27 11.61 -3.91 4.36
CA VAL A 27 10.15 -3.68 4.42
C VAL A 27 9.82 -2.53 5.35
N TRP A 28 10.33 -2.55 6.59
CA TRP A 28 9.99 -1.54 7.58
C TRP A 28 10.65 -0.19 7.31
N GLY A 29 11.87 -0.18 6.77
CA GLY A 29 12.56 1.04 6.37
C GLY A 29 11.86 1.75 5.21
N SER A 30 11.48 1.01 4.16
CA SER A 30 10.72 1.58 3.05
C SER A 30 9.28 1.97 3.44
N ALA A 31 8.64 1.23 4.35
CA ALA A 31 7.34 1.60 4.90
C ALA A 31 7.41 2.89 5.72
N GLY A 32 8.44 3.04 6.55
CA GLY A 32 8.71 4.26 7.30
C GLY A 32 8.95 5.45 6.39
N LEU A 33 9.74 5.28 5.33
CA LEU A 33 9.95 6.33 4.32
C LEU A 33 8.64 6.72 3.63
N MET A 34 7.82 5.75 3.22
CA MET A 34 6.50 6.01 2.64
C MET A 34 5.59 6.79 3.59
N ALA A 35 5.55 6.41 4.87
CA ALA A 35 4.79 7.13 5.87
C ALA A 35 5.30 8.56 6.07
N LEU A 36 6.61 8.78 6.11
CA LEU A 36 7.21 10.11 6.20
C LEU A 36 6.85 11.00 5.01
N VAL A 37 6.89 10.44 3.78
CA VAL A 37 6.48 11.18 2.57
C VAL A 37 5.00 11.54 2.65
N ALA A 38 4.13 10.61 3.03
CA ALA A 38 2.70 10.87 3.17
C ALA A 38 2.42 11.94 4.24
N LEU A 39 3.06 11.85 5.41
CA LEU A 39 2.94 12.84 6.49
C LEU A 39 3.44 14.22 6.06
N ALA A 40 4.54 14.28 5.31
CA ALA A 40 5.05 15.54 4.77
C ALA A 40 4.09 16.15 3.74
N GLN A 41 3.43 15.34 2.91
CA GLN A 41 2.38 15.83 2.00
C GLN A 41 1.17 16.35 2.76
N VAL A 42 0.75 15.67 3.84
CA VAL A 42 -0.35 16.15 4.71
C VAL A 42 0.02 17.47 5.38
N ALA A 43 1.22 17.57 5.96
CA ALA A 43 1.72 18.78 6.59
C ALA A 43 1.77 19.96 5.60
N GLN A 44 2.15 19.71 4.34
CA GLN A 44 2.09 20.74 3.29
C GLN A 44 0.66 21.17 2.98
N GLN A 45 -0.29 20.23 2.87
CA GLN A 45 -1.69 20.55 2.62
C GLN A 45 -2.35 21.31 3.78
N MET A 46 -1.88 21.09 5.01
CA MET A 46 -2.30 21.85 6.19
C MET A 46 -1.61 23.21 6.32
N GLY A 47 -0.67 23.54 5.43
CA GLY A 47 0.05 24.81 5.44
C GLY A 47 1.16 24.90 6.51
N TRP A 48 1.60 23.79 7.09
CA TRP A 48 2.63 23.79 8.13
C TRP A 48 4.04 24.05 7.58
N GLN A 49 4.35 23.49 6.40
CA GLN A 49 5.66 23.63 5.75
C GLN A 49 5.57 23.40 4.24
N GLY A 50 6.30 24.19 3.46
CA GLY A 50 6.37 24.04 1.99
C GLY A 50 7.49 23.12 1.53
N PHE A 51 7.20 21.83 1.32
CA PHE A 51 8.18 20.85 0.81
C PHE A 51 8.30 20.82 -0.72
N GLY A 52 7.48 21.59 -1.44
CA GLY A 52 7.48 21.66 -2.89
C GLY A 52 6.73 20.51 -3.57
N PHE A 53 5.98 19.70 -2.83
CA PHE A 53 5.19 18.61 -3.40
C PHE A 53 3.96 19.13 -4.14
N GLN A 54 4.03 19.19 -5.47
CA GLN A 54 2.96 19.77 -6.30
C GLN A 54 1.78 18.82 -6.54
N THR A 55 1.98 17.52 -6.35
CA THR A 55 1.00 16.48 -6.71
C THR A 55 1.09 15.30 -5.75
N TRP A 56 0.19 14.32 -5.88
CA TRP A 56 0.20 13.05 -5.15
C TRP A 56 1.33 12.08 -5.55
N ARG A 57 2.08 12.38 -6.62
CA ARG A 57 3.14 11.52 -7.18
C ARG A 57 4.24 11.11 -6.17
N PRO A 58 4.71 11.96 -5.23
CA PRO A 58 5.70 11.55 -4.24
C PRO A 58 5.24 10.35 -3.40
N THR A 59 4.01 10.38 -2.87
CA THR A 59 3.45 9.25 -2.13
C THR A 59 3.31 8.01 -3.01
N LEU A 60 2.91 8.16 -4.28
CA LEU A 60 2.87 7.03 -5.22
C LEU A 60 4.26 6.40 -5.41
N TYR A 61 5.30 7.21 -5.64
CA TYR A 61 6.65 6.69 -5.83
C TYR A 61 7.18 5.99 -4.59
N ALA A 62 6.90 6.54 -3.40
CA ALA A 62 7.26 5.89 -2.14
C ALA A 62 6.50 4.56 -1.94
N TYR A 63 5.22 4.49 -2.35
CA TYR A 63 4.45 3.25 -2.37
C TYR A 63 5.05 2.22 -3.33
N CYS A 64 5.39 2.60 -4.57
CA CYS A 64 6.03 1.70 -5.53
C CYS A 64 7.38 1.17 -5.02
N LEU A 65 8.17 2.02 -4.35
CA LEU A 65 9.41 1.62 -3.71
C LEU A 65 9.15 0.58 -2.60
N TRP A 66 8.22 0.87 -1.70
CA TRP A 66 7.85 -0.07 -0.63
C TRP A 66 7.34 -1.40 -1.19
N ALA A 67 6.46 -1.39 -2.20
CA ALA A 67 5.95 -2.58 -2.86
C ALA A 67 7.10 -3.42 -3.46
N THR A 68 8.07 -2.76 -4.10
CA THR A 68 9.27 -3.41 -4.64
C THR A 68 10.12 -4.03 -3.53
N CYS A 69 10.37 -3.28 -2.44
CA CYS A 69 11.09 -3.79 -1.27
C CYS A 69 10.37 -4.97 -0.62
N LEU A 70 9.03 -4.94 -0.53
CA LEU A 70 8.21 -6.03 -0.01
C LEU A 70 8.36 -7.29 -0.85
N CYS A 71 8.26 -7.15 -2.18
CA CYS A 71 8.49 -8.22 -3.14
C CYS A 71 9.89 -8.82 -3.00
N TRP A 72 10.94 -7.99 -2.92
CA TRP A 72 12.31 -8.46 -2.72
C TRP A 72 12.49 -9.17 -1.38
N ALA A 73 11.91 -8.64 -0.31
CA ALA A 73 11.99 -9.22 1.02
C ALA A 73 11.36 -10.62 1.07
N GLN A 74 10.30 -10.90 0.30
CA GLN A 74 9.76 -12.26 0.20
C GLN A 74 10.81 -13.25 -0.29
N VAL A 75 11.55 -12.91 -1.35
CA VAL A 75 12.58 -13.79 -1.91
C VAL A 75 13.76 -13.95 -0.93
N ILE A 76 14.20 -12.86 -0.31
CA ILE A 76 15.32 -12.88 0.65
C ILE A 76 14.99 -13.71 1.89
N THR A 77 13.77 -13.60 2.41
CA THR A 77 13.37 -14.17 3.71
C THR A 77 12.65 -15.50 3.63
N ARG A 78 12.25 -15.93 2.42
CA ARG A 78 11.50 -17.19 2.19
C ARG A 78 12.04 -18.03 1.03
N GLY A 79 13.11 -17.62 0.36
CA GLY A 79 13.77 -18.38 -0.69
C GLY A 79 12.81 -18.82 -1.81
N GLU A 80 12.72 -20.12 -2.07
CA GLU A 80 11.86 -20.69 -3.12
C GLU A 80 10.36 -20.39 -2.91
N GLN A 81 9.88 -20.42 -1.66
CA GLN A 81 8.51 -20.03 -1.33
C GLN A 81 8.27 -18.53 -1.58
N GLY A 82 9.31 -17.72 -1.39
CA GLY A 82 9.32 -16.30 -1.71
C GLY A 82 9.10 -16.03 -3.20
N LYS A 83 9.71 -16.82 -4.09
CA LYS A 83 9.52 -16.70 -5.55
C LYS A 83 8.09 -17.03 -5.97
N ARG A 84 7.46 -18.05 -5.36
CA ARG A 84 6.04 -18.36 -5.59
C ARG A 84 5.14 -17.20 -5.16
N THR A 85 5.46 -16.59 -4.03
CA THR A 85 4.73 -15.40 -3.55
C THR A 85 4.92 -14.22 -4.50
N LEU A 86 6.15 -14.01 -4.99
CA LEU A 86 6.49 -12.95 -5.94
C LEU A 86 5.72 -13.04 -7.26
N PHE A 87 5.27 -14.22 -7.66
CA PHE A 87 4.44 -14.39 -8.86
C PHE A 87 3.08 -13.68 -8.76
N VAL A 88 2.47 -13.69 -7.58
CA VAL A 88 1.11 -13.15 -7.37
C VAL A 88 1.13 -11.80 -6.66
N LEU A 89 2.10 -11.58 -5.77
CA LEU A 89 2.14 -10.43 -4.88
C LEU A 89 2.09 -9.06 -5.60
N PRO A 90 2.85 -8.80 -6.68
CA PRO A 90 2.76 -7.52 -7.40
C PRO A 90 1.35 -7.24 -7.94
N ALA A 91 0.72 -8.26 -8.53
CA ALA A 91 -0.64 -8.14 -9.04
C ALA A 91 -1.65 -7.92 -7.91
N ALA A 92 -1.52 -8.66 -6.80
CA ALA A 92 -2.36 -8.48 -5.63
C ALA A 92 -2.25 -7.07 -5.04
N LEU A 93 -1.03 -6.54 -4.90
CA LEU A 93 -0.79 -5.16 -4.42
C LEU A 93 -1.45 -4.14 -5.36
N PHE A 94 -1.31 -4.32 -6.67
CA PHE A 94 -1.94 -3.45 -7.65
C PHE A 94 -3.47 -3.48 -7.56
N VAL A 95 -4.07 -4.67 -7.50
CA VAL A 95 -5.54 -4.82 -7.37
C VAL A 95 -6.03 -4.18 -6.07
N ILE A 96 -5.34 -4.41 -4.96
CA ILE A 96 -5.67 -3.77 -3.67
C ILE A 96 -5.60 -2.25 -3.81
N SER A 97 -4.56 -1.70 -4.42
CA SER A 97 -4.47 -0.25 -4.65
C SER A 97 -5.63 0.28 -5.49
N MET A 98 -5.93 -0.38 -6.61
CA MET A 98 -6.98 0.04 -7.54
C MET A 98 -8.39 -0.10 -6.98
N THR A 99 -8.60 -0.91 -5.96
CA THR A 99 -9.91 -1.13 -5.34
C THR A 99 -10.08 -0.30 -4.07
N VAL A 100 -9.09 -0.32 -3.18
CA VAL A 100 -9.16 0.36 -1.88
C VAL A 100 -9.10 1.88 -2.04
N PHE A 101 -8.26 2.42 -2.93
CA PHE A 101 -8.16 3.87 -3.07
C PHE A 101 -9.46 4.52 -3.57
N PRO A 102 -10.08 4.06 -4.68
CA PRO A 102 -11.38 4.60 -5.10
C PRO A 102 -12.49 4.33 -4.09
N LEU A 103 -12.47 3.20 -3.39
CA LEU A 103 -13.45 2.89 -2.35
C LEU A 103 -13.38 3.91 -1.20
N LEU A 104 -12.19 4.16 -0.65
CA LEU A 104 -12.01 5.15 0.41
C LEU A 104 -12.40 6.56 -0.05
N PHE A 105 -12.05 6.93 -1.27
CA PHE A 105 -12.45 8.21 -1.85
C PHE A 105 -13.98 8.33 -1.97
N GLY A 106 -14.64 7.28 -2.48
CA GLY A 106 -16.10 7.22 -2.56
C GLY A 106 -16.77 7.33 -1.19
N LEU A 107 -16.23 6.64 -0.18
CA LEU A 107 -16.72 6.73 1.20
C LEU A 107 -16.55 8.14 1.76
N ILE A 108 -15.41 8.80 1.54
CA ILE A 108 -15.18 10.18 1.99
C ILE A 108 -16.23 11.12 1.37
N ILE A 109 -16.54 10.96 0.07
CA ILE A 109 -17.59 11.75 -0.58
C ILE A 109 -18.96 11.42 0.01
N ALA A 110 -19.27 10.14 0.19
CA ALA A 110 -20.56 9.69 0.71
C ALA A 110 -20.84 10.23 2.12
N PHE A 111 -19.81 10.43 2.95
CA PHE A 111 -19.94 11.01 4.28
C PHE A 111 -19.67 12.53 4.34
N SER A 112 -19.62 13.19 3.19
CA SER A 112 -19.48 14.65 3.10
C SER A 112 -20.68 15.29 2.41
N SER A 113 -21.08 16.48 2.85
CA SER A 113 -22.22 17.22 2.33
C SER A 113 -22.14 17.42 0.81
N TRP A 114 -23.14 16.95 0.08
CA TRP A 114 -23.23 17.09 -1.38
C TRP A 114 -23.98 18.36 -1.79
N ASN A 115 -23.65 19.49 -1.18
CA ASN A 115 -24.26 20.78 -1.48
C ASN A 115 -23.36 21.61 -2.42
N LEU A 116 -23.63 21.58 -3.73
CA LEU A 116 -22.89 22.37 -4.73
C LEU A 116 -23.01 23.88 -4.53
N SER A 117 -24.00 24.34 -3.75
CA SER A 117 -24.22 25.75 -3.43
C SER A 117 -23.62 26.18 -2.07
N SER A 118 -22.89 25.30 -1.37
CA SER A 118 -22.28 25.63 -0.09
C SER A 118 -21.20 26.71 -0.24
N ALA A 119 -21.31 27.80 0.52
CA ALA A 119 -20.28 28.85 0.54
C ALA A 119 -18.94 28.35 1.11
N ASP A 120 -18.99 27.44 2.10
CA ASP A 120 -17.82 26.93 2.82
C ASP A 120 -17.23 25.64 2.21
N GLY A 121 -17.71 25.24 1.04
CA GLY A 121 -17.30 24.01 0.36
C GLY A 121 -17.78 22.71 1.02
N ARG A 122 -17.18 21.59 0.62
CA ARG A 122 -17.54 20.25 1.08
C ARG A 122 -17.17 20.05 2.56
N GLN A 123 -18.17 19.81 3.41
CA GLN A 123 -18.02 19.56 4.84
C GLN A 123 -18.35 18.10 5.18
N PHE A 124 -17.73 17.53 6.21
CA PHE A 124 -18.12 16.19 6.69
C PHE A 124 -19.48 16.28 7.41
N ASN A 125 -20.45 15.47 7.00
CA ASN A 125 -21.80 15.44 7.58
C ASN A 125 -22.19 14.03 8.06
N GLY A 126 -21.23 13.13 8.23
CA GLY A 126 -21.49 11.78 8.74
C GLY A 126 -22.45 11.01 7.83
N VAL A 127 -23.49 10.39 8.41
CA VAL A 127 -24.42 9.52 7.68
C VAL A 127 -25.65 10.24 7.12
N ASP A 128 -25.72 11.57 7.22
CA ASP A 128 -26.90 12.35 6.82
C ASP A 128 -27.30 12.08 5.36
N ASN A 129 -26.32 12.00 4.46
CA ASN A 129 -26.57 11.67 3.06
C ASN A 129 -27.18 10.28 2.88
N LEU A 130 -26.78 9.31 3.71
CA LEU A 130 -27.34 7.96 3.68
C LEU A 130 -28.80 7.99 4.14
N VAL A 131 -29.08 8.65 5.26
CA VAL A 131 -30.45 8.80 5.78
C VAL A 131 -31.35 9.45 4.72
N GLN A 132 -30.89 10.51 4.07
CA GLN A 132 -31.62 11.20 3.00
C GLN A 132 -31.94 10.30 1.80
N MET A 133 -31.09 9.30 1.49
CA MET A 133 -31.39 8.33 0.43
C MET A 133 -32.55 7.39 0.81
N TRP A 134 -32.80 7.17 2.10
CA TRP A 134 -33.85 6.31 2.62
C TRP A 134 -35.16 7.03 2.97
N GLY A 135 -35.17 8.36 3.09
CA GLY A 135 -36.37 9.17 3.35
C GLY A 135 -36.08 10.53 3.95
#